data_AF-A0A0G0MC68-F1
#
_entry.id   AF-A0A0G0MC68-F1
#
_cell.length_a   1.000
_cell.length_b   1.000
_cell.length_c   1.000
_cell.angle_alpha   90.00
_cell.angle_beta   90.00
_cell.angle_gamma   90.00
#
_symmetry.space_group_name_H-M   'P 1'
#
loop_
_entity.id
_entity.type
_entity.pdbx_description
1 polymer ?
#
loop_
_entity_poly.entity_id
_entity_poly.type
_entity_poly.pdbx_seq_one_letter_code
_entity_poly.pdbx_strand_id
1 'polypeptide(L)'
;MTSQGKTAAPEREGYASKEFAPREVFLGEFSNFIETLNLSEEVLSNADQGQKRQFTELVRGQLTDFHTQFSPDEIGLFEKTFNLFSIKYSLPPFDNFPEFCEIMMGEGKQEFVLEAAGVVGVGKSTLTEFVSPEIKAKMESERFHSSENPFLSLAYSDNDYWLRTELGFGLDSIFTGLRGKLYDGRWARDTSVWSDNFIFMRARVEGGQVTDEEYKVYKKTVELLKPLISKPDLLVLMLPTSVERLYQGLQERIEGNPKVRDMERKITLEDLEVMVRVEREAIEPLREEGIKVLPIVVDPPEFYRNPDLKYATLFSIRDQLEILGEYLKQDPKEVADYIVSRIFSPNMGPQVVIAHSKSMFAGKTSVLTYISEMVGDENILAFQPAAALRYGPEYETKLKNRDGVEIPANTIWSNKLSEILEDVKRRIGSDNIDPRKTYLFIDETMLFYESDADEAVSSVEELRQMGFHVVCDFIDYTFQEEPFNFAHKLIREATVRPDWHEVELGTTCKYCDNEAQGTRRYNQYGEIADYDDKTFVAGEEQYEPVCCKNGHISCVNQPEDFVRQPLPSLM
;
A
#
# COMPACT_ATOMS: atom_id res chain seq x y z
N MET A 1 -13.13 -38.15 14.01
CA MET A 1 -13.94 -38.25 15.25
C MET A 1 -13.27 -37.29 16.23
N THR A 2 -13.72 -36.06 16.41
CA THR A 2 -15.01 -35.66 16.99
C THR A 2 -15.41 -34.28 16.44
N SER A 3 -16.65 -34.19 15.97
CA SER A 3 -17.34 -32.95 15.59
C SER A 3 -17.73 -32.17 16.84
N GLN A 4 -17.24 -30.94 17.00
CA GLN A 4 -17.82 -29.97 17.93
C GLN A 4 -18.73 -29.03 17.15
N GLY A 5 -19.98 -28.97 17.62
CA GLY A 5 -21.12 -28.42 16.91
C GLY A 5 -21.06 -26.90 16.76
N LYS A 6 -21.42 -26.44 15.57
CA LYS A 6 -21.88 -25.08 15.32
C LYS A 6 -23.14 -24.85 16.14
N THR A 7 -23.09 -23.98 17.14
CA THR A 7 -24.28 -23.42 17.78
C THR A 7 -25.01 -22.58 16.74
N ALA A 8 -26.19 -23.04 16.31
CA ALA A 8 -27.11 -22.26 15.51
C ALA A 8 -27.52 -21.00 16.29
N ALA A 9 -27.55 -19.86 15.59
CA ALA A 9 -28.13 -18.64 16.12
C ALA A 9 -29.59 -18.91 16.56
N PRO A 10 -30.07 -18.29 17.65
CA PRO A 10 -31.45 -18.49 18.09
C PRO A 10 -32.40 -17.99 17.00
N GLU A 11 -33.31 -18.86 16.56
CA GLU A 11 -34.42 -18.49 15.69
C GLU A 11 -35.22 -17.38 16.39
N ARG A 12 -35.21 -16.17 15.80
CA ARG A 12 -36.05 -15.05 16.23
C ARG A 12 -37.50 -15.34 15.83
N GLU A 13 -38.20 -16.17 16.61
CA GLU A 13 -39.64 -16.34 16.49
C GLU A 13 -40.37 -15.07 16.93
N GLY A 14 -41.15 -14.43 16.04
CA GLY A 14 -42.20 -13.50 16.47
C GLY A 14 -42.49 -12.26 15.60
N TYR A 15 -41.70 -11.94 14.58
CA TYR A 15 -42.01 -10.80 13.70
C TYR A 15 -42.37 -11.29 12.30
N ALA A 16 -43.66 -11.17 11.93
CA ALA A 16 -44.07 -11.30 10.54
C ALA A 16 -43.24 -10.32 9.69
N SER A 17 -42.63 -10.80 8.59
CA SER A 17 -41.83 -9.97 7.69
C SER A 17 -42.68 -8.82 7.16
N LYS A 18 -42.50 -7.62 7.71
CA LYS A 18 -43.06 -6.40 7.12
C LYS A 18 -42.36 -6.15 5.79
N GLU A 19 -43.12 -5.73 4.78
CA GLU A 19 -42.54 -5.20 3.55
C GLU A 19 -41.66 -3.99 3.87
N PHE A 20 -40.59 -3.79 3.09
CA PHE A 20 -39.71 -2.64 3.24
C PHE A 20 -40.47 -1.34 3.02
N ALA A 21 -40.12 -0.29 3.76
CA ALA A 21 -40.75 1.00 3.59
C ALA A 21 -40.43 1.59 2.20
N PRO A 22 -41.33 2.42 1.63
CA PRO A 22 -41.03 3.15 0.40
C PRO A 22 -39.75 4.00 0.53
N ARG A 23 -38.98 4.14 -0.56
CA ARG A 23 -37.70 4.86 -0.60
C ARG A 23 -37.75 6.22 0.11
N GLU A 24 -38.74 7.04 -0.24
CA GLU A 24 -38.91 8.39 0.31
C GLU A 24 -39.24 8.39 1.81
N VAL A 25 -39.99 7.40 2.29
CA VAL A 25 -40.36 7.27 3.71
C VAL A 25 -39.12 6.94 4.53
N PHE A 26 -38.34 5.95 4.08
CA PHE A 26 -37.08 5.60 4.74
C PHE A 26 -36.07 6.76 4.71
N LEU A 27 -35.89 7.39 3.55
CA LEU A 27 -34.98 8.53 3.41
C LEU A 27 -35.36 9.68 4.35
N GLY A 28 -36.65 10.03 4.41
CA GLY A 28 -37.15 11.09 5.27
C GLY A 28 -36.90 10.81 6.76
N GLU A 29 -37.30 9.63 7.24
CA GLU A 29 -37.13 9.25 8.65
C GLU A 29 -35.66 9.07 9.03
N PHE A 30 -34.85 8.44 8.16
CA PHE A 30 -33.41 8.27 8.42
C PHE A 30 -32.69 9.62 8.40
N SER A 31 -33.04 10.54 7.48
CA SER A 31 -32.49 11.90 7.48
C SER A 31 -32.81 12.65 8.79
N ASN A 32 -34.08 12.62 9.23
CA ASN A 32 -34.51 13.26 10.47
C ASN A 32 -33.80 12.66 11.69
N PHE A 33 -33.59 11.34 11.68
CA PHE A 33 -32.86 10.62 12.71
C PHE A 33 -31.40 11.10 12.79
N ILE A 34 -30.70 11.12 11.66
CA ILE A 34 -29.32 11.63 11.57
C ILE A 34 -29.23 13.10 11.99
N GLU A 35 -30.19 13.94 11.62
CA GLU A 35 -30.25 15.34 12.04
C GLU A 35 -30.44 15.47 13.56
N THR A 36 -31.30 14.65 14.15
CA THR A 36 -31.49 14.60 15.62
C THR A 36 -30.19 14.26 16.33
N LEU A 37 -29.44 13.26 15.84
CA LEU A 37 -28.14 12.90 16.40
C LEU A 37 -27.12 14.03 16.25
N ASN A 38 -26.99 14.62 15.06
CA ASN A 38 -26.07 15.74 14.80
C ASN A 38 -26.36 16.95 15.71
N LEU A 39 -27.62 17.37 15.86
CA LEU A 39 -28.00 18.49 16.71
C LEU A 39 -27.73 18.23 18.20
N SER A 40 -27.60 16.97 18.60
CA SER A 40 -27.32 16.57 19.98
C SER A 40 -25.84 16.60 20.35
N GLU A 41 -24.92 16.64 19.38
CA GLU A 41 -23.47 16.46 19.61
C GLU A 41 -22.86 17.50 20.56
N GLU A 42 -23.21 18.78 20.38
CA GLU A 42 -22.71 19.88 21.21
C GLU A 42 -23.16 19.72 22.68
N VAL A 43 -24.42 19.32 22.86
CA VAL A 43 -25.00 19.10 24.18
C VAL A 43 -24.37 17.88 24.84
N LEU A 44 -24.24 16.76 24.12
CA LEU A 44 -23.73 15.49 24.64
C LEU A 44 -22.24 15.53 25.00
N SER A 45 -21.47 16.38 24.32
CA SER A 45 -20.04 16.57 24.60
C SER A 45 -19.78 17.08 26.02
N ASN A 46 -20.72 17.84 26.58
CA ASN A 46 -20.63 18.42 27.93
C ASN A 46 -21.65 17.82 28.92
N ALA A 47 -22.40 16.80 28.49
CA ALA A 47 -23.49 16.23 29.27
C ALA A 47 -23.00 15.34 30.42
N ASP A 48 -23.67 15.43 31.57
CA ASP A 48 -23.51 14.47 32.66
C ASP A 48 -24.18 13.12 32.35
N GLN A 49 -23.92 12.12 33.19
CA GLN A 49 -24.49 10.77 33.02
C GLN A 49 -26.02 10.73 33.08
N GLY A 50 -26.66 11.66 33.79
CA GLY A 50 -28.12 11.78 33.86
C GLY A 50 -28.69 12.31 32.54
N GLN A 51 -28.10 13.37 31.99
CA GLN A 51 -28.46 13.94 30.69
C GLN A 51 -28.25 12.94 29.55
N LYS A 52 -27.13 12.20 29.55
CA LYS A 52 -26.86 11.13 28.58
C LYS A 52 -27.90 10.02 28.63
N ARG A 53 -28.33 9.59 29.83
CA ARG A 53 -29.42 8.62 29.99
C ARG A 53 -30.75 9.16 29.46
N GLN A 54 -31.10 10.41 29.78
CA GLN A 54 -32.34 11.02 29.28
C GLN A 54 -32.38 11.07 27.75
N PHE A 55 -31.28 11.49 27.12
CA PHE A 55 -31.16 11.46 25.67
C PHE A 55 -31.31 10.04 25.09
N THR A 56 -30.67 9.06 25.73
CA THR A 56 -30.77 7.66 25.32
C THR A 56 -32.20 7.12 25.39
N GLU A 57 -32.95 7.44 26.45
CA GLU A 57 -34.36 7.04 26.55
C GLU A 57 -35.24 7.73 25.50
N LEU A 58 -34.96 8.99 25.17
CA LEU A 58 -35.67 9.70 24.10
C LEU A 58 -35.48 9.00 22.75
N VAL A 59 -34.22 8.70 22.39
CA VAL A 59 -33.91 8.01 21.14
C VAL A 59 -34.46 6.58 21.14
N ARG A 60 -34.42 5.88 22.28
CA ARG A 60 -35.01 4.54 22.42
C ARG A 60 -36.52 4.56 22.17
N GLY A 61 -37.22 5.60 22.66
CA GLY A 61 -38.64 5.81 22.36
C GLY A 61 -38.90 5.93 20.86
N GLN A 62 -38.13 6.77 20.17
CA GLN A 62 -38.24 6.95 18.72
C GLN A 62 -37.97 5.64 17.94
N LEU A 63 -36.91 4.90 18.30
CA LEU A 63 -36.59 3.62 17.68
C LEU A 63 -37.69 2.57 17.93
N THR A 64 -38.30 2.57 19.12
CA THR A 64 -39.44 1.69 19.45
C THR A 64 -40.65 2.01 18.57
N ASP A 65 -40.90 3.29 18.27
CA ASP A 65 -41.96 3.68 17.34
C ASP A 65 -41.63 3.22 15.91
N PHE A 66 -40.36 3.28 15.49
CA PHE A 66 -39.90 2.76 14.20
C PHE A 66 -40.09 1.25 14.03
N HIS A 67 -40.06 0.46 15.12
CA HIS A 67 -40.45 -0.97 15.10
C HIS A 67 -41.88 -1.20 14.57
N THR A 68 -42.75 -0.20 14.66
CA THR A 68 -44.10 -0.28 14.09
C THR A 68 -44.16 0.08 12.61
N GLN A 69 -43.16 0.79 12.07
CA GLN A 69 -43.20 1.39 10.72
C GLN A 69 -42.28 0.68 9.72
N PHE A 70 -41.15 0.14 10.18
CA PHE A 70 -40.10 -0.41 9.33
C PHE A 70 -39.96 -1.93 9.52
N SER A 71 -39.32 -2.58 8.55
CA SER A 71 -38.90 -3.98 8.66
C SER A 71 -37.75 -4.14 9.67
N PRO A 72 -37.55 -5.34 10.26
CA PRO A 72 -36.44 -5.58 11.19
C PRO A 72 -35.06 -5.24 10.60
N ASP A 73 -34.87 -5.48 9.31
CA ASP A 73 -33.63 -5.18 8.60
C ASP A 73 -33.39 -3.67 8.48
N GLU A 74 -34.43 -2.90 8.14
CA GLU A 74 -34.35 -1.43 8.07
C GLU A 74 -34.07 -0.81 9.42
N ILE A 75 -34.77 -1.28 10.46
CA ILE A 75 -34.58 -0.80 11.84
C ILE A 75 -33.15 -1.10 12.30
N GLY A 76 -32.59 -2.24 11.88
CA GLY A 76 -31.19 -2.59 12.13
C GLY A 76 -30.21 -1.51 11.67
N LEU A 77 -30.49 -0.75 10.60
CA LEU A 77 -29.64 0.38 10.18
C LEU A 77 -29.68 1.54 11.18
N PHE A 78 -30.87 1.88 11.70
CA PHE A 78 -31.03 2.91 12.72
C PHE A 78 -30.37 2.51 14.04
N GLU A 79 -30.59 1.26 14.47
CA GLU A 79 -30.00 0.70 15.68
C GLU A 79 -28.47 0.63 15.60
N LYS A 80 -27.91 0.13 14.48
CA LYS A 80 -26.45 0.12 14.25
C LYS A 80 -25.87 1.53 14.28
N THR A 81 -26.52 2.49 13.61
CA THR A 81 -26.11 3.90 13.62
C THR A 81 -26.07 4.46 15.04
N PHE A 82 -27.13 4.23 15.82
CA PHE A 82 -27.19 4.70 17.20
C PHE A 82 -26.18 4.01 18.11
N ASN A 83 -25.93 2.71 17.92
CA ASN A 83 -24.95 1.97 18.71
C ASN A 83 -23.53 2.51 18.45
N LEU A 84 -23.16 2.82 17.20
CA LEU A 84 -21.91 3.51 16.90
C LEU A 84 -21.87 4.90 17.52
N PHE A 85 -22.93 5.70 17.36
CA PHE A 85 -23.04 7.01 18.01
C PHE A 85 -22.90 6.92 19.55
N SER A 86 -23.43 5.85 20.14
CA SER A 86 -23.32 5.56 21.57
C SER A 86 -21.89 5.27 21.99
N ILE A 87 -21.10 4.56 21.17
CA ILE A 87 -19.65 4.38 21.38
C ILE A 87 -18.96 5.74 21.39
N LYS A 88 -19.22 6.59 20.40
CA LYS A 88 -18.62 7.93 20.27
C LYS A 88 -18.81 8.79 21.52
N TYR A 89 -20.01 8.77 22.12
CA TYR A 89 -20.37 9.62 23.25
C TYR A 89 -20.43 8.89 24.61
N SER A 90 -20.06 7.61 24.66
CA SER A 90 -20.19 6.75 25.84
C SER A 90 -21.62 6.73 26.41
N LEU A 91 -22.61 6.57 25.54
CA LEU A 91 -24.02 6.42 25.90
C LEU A 91 -24.35 4.94 26.15
N PRO A 92 -25.37 4.60 26.96
CA PRO A 92 -25.90 3.25 27.01
C PRO A 92 -26.37 2.81 25.60
N PRO A 93 -26.01 1.61 25.13
CA PRO A 93 -26.44 1.12 23.82
C PRO A 93 -27.96 0.88 23.78
N PHE A 94 -28.52 0.78 22.58
CA PHE A 94 -29.95 0.53 22.41
C PHE A 94 -30.34 -0.86 22.93
N ASP A 95 -29.60 -1.89 22.53
CA ASP A 95 -29.77 -3.31 22.90
C ASP A 95 -28.57 -3.88 23.68
N ASN A 96 -28.70 -5.11 24.18
CA ASN A 96 -27.58 -5.94 24.65
C ASN A 96 -26.64 -6.28 23.47
N PHE A 97 -25.90 -5.27 23.00
CA PHE A 97 -24.82 -5.39 22.05
C PHE A 97 -23.63 -6.05 22.77
N PRO A 98 -23.35 -7.34 22.54
CA PRO A 98 -22.43 -8.12 23.40
C PRO A 98 -21.01 -7.55 23.41
N GLU A 99 -20.59 -6.96 22.29
CA GLU A 99 -19.24 -6.45 22.09
C GLU A 99 -19.12 -4.97 22.51
N PHE A 100 -20.20 -4.31 22.97
CA PHE A 100 -20.18 -2.88 23.37
C PHE A 100 -19.15 -2.60 24.45
N CYS A 101 -19.25 -3.34 25.56
CA CYS A 101 -18.36 -3.18 26.70
C CYS A 101 -16.93 -3.56 26.31
N GLU A 102 -16.77 -4.60 25.50
CA GLU A 102 -15.46 -5.06 25.02
C GLU A 102 -14.79 -3.97 24.18
N ILE A 103 -15.49 -3.37 23.21
CA ILE A 103 -14.94 -2.31 22.35
C ILE A 103 -14.63 -1.04 23.15
N MET A 104 -15.48 -0.68 24.10
CA MET A 104 -15.28 0.49 24.96
C MET A 104 -14.11 0.34 25.93
N MET A 105 -13.86 -0.88 26.41
CA MET A 105 -12.78 -1.20 27.35
C MET A 105 -11.54 -1.81 26.67
N GLY A 106 -11.59 -1.99 25.35
CA GLY A 106 -10.54 -2.63 24.59
C GLY A 106 -9.26 -1.79 24.59
N GLU A 107 -8.16 -2.42 24.97
CA GLU A 107 -6.82 -1.80 25.01
C GLU A 107 -5.89 -2.43 23.95
N GLY A 108 -6.45 -3.18 22.99
CA GLY A 108 -5.70 -3.82 21.92
C GLY A 108 -4.89 -2.79 21.12
N LYS A 109 -3.60 -3.10 20.92
CA LYS A 109 -2.66 -2.28 20.18
C LYS A 109 -2.43 -2.89 18.80
N GLN A 110 -3.07 -2.29 17.80
CA GLN A 110 -2.74 -2.58 16.41
C GLN A 110 -1.39 -1.92 16.08
N GLU A 111 -0.46 -2.71 15.55
CA GLU A 111 0.85 -2.19 15.11
C GLU A 111 0.70 -1.44 13.79
N PHE A 112 0.01 -2.06 12.83
CA PHE A 112 -0.49 -1.40 11.63
C PHE A 112 -1.72 -2.15 11.08
N VAL A 113 -2.45 -1.47 10.19
CA VAL A 113 -3.59 -1.99 9.42
C VAL A 113 -3.37 -1.70 7.93
N LEU A 114 -3.36 -2.75 7.12
CA LEU A 114 -3.43 -2.69 5.66
C LEU A 114 -4.86 -2.94 5.21
N GLU A 115 -5.40 -2.09 4.34
CA GLU A 115 -6.70 -2.27 3.72
C GLU A 115 -6.54 -2.40 2.20
N ALA A 116 -7.09 -3.46 1.61
CA ALA A 116 -7.22 -3.60 0.17
C ALA A 116 -8.52 -2.94 -0.30
N ALA A 117 -8.41 -2.01 -1.23
CA ALA A 117 -9.54 -1.32 -1.83
C ALA A 117 -9.61 -1.60 -3.33
N GLY A 118 -10.84 -1.53 -3.85
CA GLY A 118 -11.09 -1.49 -5.28
C GLY A 118 -12.39 -2.15 -5.70
N VAL A 119 -12.68 -2.03 -6.99
CA VAL A 119 -13.98 -2.41 -7.57
C VAL A 119 -14.32 -3.89 -7.39
N VAL A 120 -15.61 -4.21 -7.50
CA VAL A 120 -16.08 -5.60 -7.39
C VAL A 120 -15.40 -6.47 -8.46
N GLY A 121 -14.91 -7.63 -8.05
CA GLY A 121 -14.24 -8.53 -8.98
C GLY A 121 -12.81 -8.16 -9.36
N VAL A 122 -12.12 -7.28 -8.62
CA VAL A 122 -10.70 -6.96 -8.87
C VAL A 122 -9.69 -7.86 -8.13
N GLY A 123 -10.10 -8.55 -7.05
CA GLY A 123 -9.25 -9.48 -6.30
C GLY A 123 -8.80 -9.06 -4.90
N LYS A 124 -9.53 -8.17 -4.23
CA LYS A 124 -9.23 -7.71 -2.86
C LYS A 124 -8.95 -8.85 -1.86
N SER A 125 -9.86 -9.82 -1.73
CA SER A 125 -9.70 -10.95 -0.81
C SER A 125 -8.48 -11.82 -1.14
N THR A 126 -8.21 -11.99 -2.44
CA THR A 126 -7.03 -12.70 -2.94
C THR A 126 -5.74 -11.95 -2.58
N LEU A 127 -5.73 -10.62 -2.70
CA LEU A 127 -4.61 -9.78 -2.30
C LEU A 127 -4.36 -9.89 -0.79
N THR A 128 -5.41 -9.80 0.03
CA THR A 128 -5.27 -9.87 1.48
C THR A 128 -4.78 -11.24 1.95
N GLU A 129 -5.28 -12.32 1.35
CA GLU A 129 -4.81 -13.68 1.65
C GLU A 129 -3.33 -13.87 1.28
N PHE A 130 -2.91 -13.32 0.13
CA PHE A 130 -1.52 -13.36 -0.32
C PHE A 130 -0.59 -12.51 0.57
N VAL A 131 -0.95 -11.26 0.86
CA VAL A 131 -0.05 -10.31 1.54
C VAL A 131 0.04 -10.53 3.04
N SER A 132 -1.02 -11.07 3.67
CA SER A 132 -1.07 -11.30 5.13
C SER A 132 0.15 -12.07 5.66
N PRO A 133 0.53 -13.25 5.14
CA PRO A 133 1.72 -13.96 5.59
C PRO A 133 3.01 -13.17 5.32
N GLU A 134 3.08 -12.46 4.19
CA GLU A 134 4.26 -11.69 3.77
C GLU A 134 4.57 -10.48 4.67
N ILE A 135 3.58 -9.99 5.42
CA ILE A 135 3.74 -8.89 6.39
C ILE A 135 3.46 -9.33 7.84
N LYS A 136 3.26 -10.64 8.06
CA LYS A 136 2.93 -11.26 9.36
C LYS A 136 1.63 -10.68 9.97
N ALA A 137 0.65 -10.35 9.14
CA ALA A 137 -0.65 -9.85 9.54
C ALA A 137 -1.70 -10.95 9.68
N LYS A 138 -2.68 -10.72 10.55
CA LYS A 138 -3.93 -11.48 10.62
C LYS A 138 -4.88 -10.94 9.56
N MET A 139 -5.54 -11.84 8.85
CA MET A 139 -6.58 -11.46 7.90
C MET A 139 -7.92 -11.28 8.63
N GLU A 140 -8.61 -10.20 8.32
CA GLU A 140 -10.01 -9.98 8.68
C GLU A 140 -10.78 -9.74 7.38
N SER A 141 -11.50 -10.78 6.95
CA SER A 141 -12.25 -10.74 5.69
C SER A 141 -13.59 -10.03 5.84
N GLU A 142 -14.04 -9.45 4.74
CA GLU A 142 -15.40 -8.99 4.55
C GLU A 142 -16.37 -10.11 4.93
N ARG A 143 -17.35 -9.75 5.74
CA ARG A 143 -18.54 -10.58 5.92
C ARG A 143 -19.43 -10.40 4.69
N PHE A 144 -18.99 -10.99 3.57
CA PHE A 144 -19.76 -10.98 2.33
C PHE A 144 -20.63 -12.23 2.29
N HIS A 145 -21.86 -12.11 2.79
CA HIS A 145 -22.94 -13.01 2.44
C HIS A 145 -24.22 -12.21 2.17
N SER A 146 -25.00 -12.60 1.15
CA SER A 146 -26.33 -12.01 0.87
C SER A 146 -27.32 -12.19 2.03
N SER A 147 -27.03 -13.13 2.94
CA SER A 147 -27.75 -13.29 4.20
C SER A 147 -27.38 -12.25 5.27
N GLU A 148 -26.30 -11.49 5.08
CA GLU A 148 -25.78 -10.51 6.04
C GLU A 148 -26.18 -9.07 5.67
N ASN A 149 -26.21 -8.72 4.38
CA ASN A 149 -26.86 -7.49 3.89
C ASN A 149 -28.16 -7.82 3.12
N PRO A 150 -29.33 -7.66 3.76
CA PRO A 150 -30.62 -8.06 3.20
C PRO A 150 -31.08 -7.18 2.01
N PHE A 151 -30.43 -6.02 1.81
CA PHE A 151 -30.80 -5.06 0.76
C PHE A 151 -30.05 -5.31 -0.55
N LEU A 152 -28.88 -5.96 -0.51
CA LEU A 152 -27.96 -6.03 -1.64
C LEU A 152 -28.58 -6.68 -2.88
N SER A 153 -29.21 -7.85 -2.75
CA SER A 153 -29.83 -8.53 -3.89
C SER A 153 -31.00 -7.74 -4.49
N LEU A 154 -31.70 -6.97 -3.66
CA LEU A 154 -32.80 -6.11 -4.08
C LEU A 154 -32.26 -4.89 -4.83
N ALA A 155 -31.16 -4.30 -4.36
CA ALA A 155 -30.52 -3.13 -4.95
C ALA A 155 -30.08 -3.37 -6.41
N TYR A 156 -29.59 -4.58 -6.73
CA TYR A 156 -29.30 -4.95 -8.12
C TYR A 156 -30.54 -5.02 -9.02
N SER A 157 -31.74 -5.08 -8.45
CA SER A 157 -33.01 -5.17 -9.19
C SER A 157 -33.82 -3.88 -9.16
N ASP A 158 -33.62 -3.06 -8.14
CA ASP A 158 -34.42 -1.89 -7.83
C ASP A 158 -33.56 -0.88 -7.07
N ASN A 159 -33.45 0.32 -7.64
CA ASN A 159 -32.55 1.35 -7.12
C ASN A 159 -33.00 1.92 -5.76
N ASP A 160 -34.23 1.64 -5.32
CA ASP A 160 -34.77 2.08 -4.04
C ASP A 160 -34.00 1.52 -2.82
N TYR A 161 -33.20 0.48 -3.02
CA TYR A 161 -32.47 -0.21 -1.95
C TYR A 161 -30.97 0.13 -1.88
N TRP A 162 -30.43 0.96 -2.79
CA TRP A 162 -28.99 1.25 -2.78
C TRP A 162 -28.54 2.03 -1.54
N LEU A 163 -29.26 3.08 -1.12
CA LEU A 163 -28.88 3.80 0.11
C LEU A 163 -28.80 2.86 1.33
N ARG A 164 -29.79 1.96 1.50
CA ARG A 164 -29.82 0.97 2.59
C ARG A 164 -28.66 -0.01 2.49
N THR A 165 -28.31 -0.41 1.27
CA THR A 165 -27.20 -1.31 0.99
C THR A 165 -25.86 -0.66 1.40
N GLU A 166 -25.60 0.56 0.95
CA GLU A 166 -24.37 1.30 1.25
C GLU A 166 -24.27 1.66 2.75
N LEU A 167 -25.38 2.03 3.40
CA LEU A 167 -25.42 2.20 4.86
C LEU A 167 -25.06 0.90 5.58
N GLY A 168 -25.59 -0.25 5.12
CA GLY A 168 -25.26 -1.55 5.69
C GLY A 168 -23.77 -1.84 5.66
N PHE A 169 -23.14 -1.73 4.48
CA PHE A 169 -21.71 -1.96 4.32
C PHE A 169 -20.87 -0.97 5.14
N GLY A 170 -21.14 0.33 5.03
CA GLY A 170 -20.39 1.35 5.76
C GLY A 170 -20.45 1.16 7.27
N LEU A 171 -21.64 0.91 7.83
CA LEU A 171 -21.80 0.69 9.28
C LEU A 171 -21.09 -0.59 9.74
N ASP A 172 -21.19 -1.69 9.00
CA ASP A 172 -20.53 -2.95 9.34
C ASP A 172 -19.00 -2.86 9.23
N SER A 173 -18.50 -2.10 8.25
CA SER A 173 -17.09 -1.80 8.06
C SER A 173 -16.53 -0.95 9.21
N ILE A 174 -17.27 0.06 9.70
CA ILE A 174 -16.90 0.82 10.91
C ILE A 174 -16.85 -0.10 12.14
N PHE A 175 -17.86 -0.94 12.34
CA PHE A 175 -17.87 -1.90 13.45
C PHE A 175 -16.68 -2.87 13.41
N THR A 176 -16.34 -3.35 12.22
CA THR A 176 -15.19 -4.24 12.01
C THR A 176 -13.89 -3.51 12.33
N GLY A 177 -13.75 -2.26 11.89
CA GLY A 177 -12.66 -1.37 12.27
C GLY A 177 -12.47 -1.26 13.79
N LEU A 178 -13.57 -1.03 14.52
CA LEU A 178 -13.58 -0.88 15.98
C LEU A 178 -13.19 -2.16 16.74
N ARG A 179 -13.43 -3.35 16.18
CA ARG A 179 -12.96 -4.62 16.76
C ARG A 179 -11.44 -4.72 16.82
N GLY A 180 -10.71 -3.89 16.06
CA GLY A 180 -9.27 -3.73 16.20
C GLY A 180 -8.83 -3.39 17.62
N LYS A 181 -9.67 -2.71 18.42
CA LYS A 181 -9.41 -2.42 19.83
C LYS A 181 -9.43 -3.65 20.74
N LEU A 182 -9.90 -4.79 20.26
CA LEU A 182 -9.99 -6.02 21.04
C LEU A 182 -8.74 -6.89 20.90
N TYR A 183 -7.89 -6.60 19.91
CA TYR A 183 -6.85 -7.53 19.49
C TYR A 183 -5.54 -6.83 19.13
N ASP A 184 -4.44 -7.40 19.60
CA ASP A 184 -3.10 -6.92 19.26
C ASP A 184 -2.62 -7.45 17.89
N GLY A 185 -1.68 -6.70 17.30
CA GLY A 185 -0.84 -7.12 16.18
C GLY A 185 -1.14 -6.40 14.87
N ARG A 186 -0.74 -7.04 13.77
CA ARG A 186 -0.83 -6.52 12.40
C ARG A 186 -2.08 -7.07 11.73
N TRP A 187 -2.77 -6.25 10.94
CA TRP A 187 -4.04 -6.63 10.32
C TRP A 187 -4.05 -6.31 8.83
N ALA A 188 -4.66 -7.21 8.04
CA ALA A 188 -4.97 -7.00 6.63
C ALA A 188 -6.46 -7.23 6.38
N ARG A 189 -7.13 -6.28 5.74
CA ARG A 189 -8.59 -6.31 5.49
C ARG A 189 -8.88 -6.10 4.01
N ASP A 190 -9.91 -6.76 3.49
CA ASP A 190 -10.38 -6.61 2.10
C ASP A 190 -11.59 -5.67 1.96
N THR A 191 -11.91 -4.97 3.05
CA THR A 191 -12.95 -3.95 3.17
C THR A 191 -12.37 -2.63 3.66
N SER A 192 -12.94 -1.53 3.21
CA SER A 192 -12.59 -0.21 3.70
C SER A 192 -13.79 0.74 3.64
N VAL A 193 -14.17 1.34 4.77
CA VAL A 193 -15.19 2.42 4.82
C VAL A 193 -14.82 3.54 3.85
N TRP A 194 -13.52 3.78 3.68
CA TRP A 194 -12.98 4.76 2.76
C TRP A 194 -13.31 4.41 1.30
N SER A 195 -13.21 3.13 0.93
CA SER A 195 -13.63 2.67 -0.40
C SER A 195 -15.15 2.76 -0.60
N ASP A 196 -15.95 2.43 0.42
CA ASP A 196 -17.41 2.55 0.36
C ASP A 196 -17.84 4.00 0.10
N ASN A 197 -17.22 4.95 0.80
CA ASN A 197 -17.54 6.37 0.66
C ASN A 197 -17.00 7.00 -0.64
N PHE A 198 -15.70 6.83 -0.93
CA PHE A 198 -15.05 7.55 -2.02
C PHE A 198 -15.19 6.87 -3.38
N ILE A 199 -15.48 5.57 -3.42
CA ILE A 199 -15.58 4.78 -4.65
C ILE A 199 -17.02 4.34 -4.88
N PHE A 200 -17.58 3.48 -4.03
CA PHE A 200 -18.87 2.83 -4.30
C PHE A 200 -20.03 3.82 -4.26
N MET A 201 -20.20 4.56 -3.16
CA MET A 201 -21.28 5.55 -3.06
C MET A 201 -21.21 6.60 -4.18
N ARG A 202 -20.00 7.09 -4.50
CA ARG A 202 -19.83 8.05 -5.59
C ARG A 202 -20.18 7.44 -6.96
N ALA A 203 -19.76 6.22 -7.24
CA ALA A 203 -20.13 5.52 -8.48
C ALA A 203 -21.65 5.32 -8.59
N ARG A 204 -22.35 5.06 -7.47
CA ARG A 204 -23.81 4.94 -7.44
C ARG A 204 -24.55 6.25 -7.69
N VAL A 205 -23.98 7.37 -7.25
CA VAL A 205 -24.54 8.69 -7.58
C VAL A 205 -24.34 8.97 -9.07
N GLU A 206 -23.13 8.75 -9.60
CA GLU A 206 -22.83 8.99 -11.01
C GLU A 206 -23.62 8.09 -11.97
N GLY A 207 -23.88 6.84 -11.58
CA GLY A 207 -24.71 5.91 -12.35
C GLY A 207 -26.23 6.10 -12.15
N GLY A 208 -26.66 7.08 -11.35
CA GLY A 208 -28.08 7.39 -11.12
C GLY A 208 -28.82 6.36 -10.24
N GLN A 209 -28.10 5.49 -9.54
CA GLN A 209 -28.67 4.54 -8.59
C GLN A 209 -29.06 5.21 -7.26
N VAL A 210 -28.26 6.18 -6.83
CA VAL A 210 -28.46 6.96 -5.59
C VAL A 210 -28.73 8.42 -5.96
N THR A 211 -29.73 9.04 -5.32
CA THR A 211 -30.07 10.44 -5.55
C THR A 211 -29.15 11.40 -4.80
N ASP A 212 -29.13 12.68 -5.20
CA ASP A 212 -28.38 13.72 -4.48
C ASP A 212 -28.82 13.86 -3.02
N GLU A 213 -30.12 13.69 -2.74
CA GLU A 213 -30.68 13.73 -1.39
C GLU A 213 -30.19 12.56 -0.54
N GLU A 214 -30.20 11.34 -1.08
CA GLU A 214 -29.67 10.16 -0.42
C GLU A 214 -28.16 10.29 -0.16
N TYR A 215 -27.41 10.80 -1.13
CA TYR A 215 -25.98 11.03 -0.98
C TYR A 215 -25.66 12.06 0.12
N LYS A 216 -26.46 13.14 0.24
CA LYS A 216 -26.33 14.11 1.33
C LYS A 216 -26.55 13.44 2.69
N VAL A 217 -27.55 12.57 2.82
CA VAL A 217 -27.85 11.84 4.07
C VAL A 217 -26.75 10.85 4.42
N TYR A 218 -26.24 10.11 3.43
CA TYR A 218 -25.10 9.22 3.63
C TYR A 218 -23.86 9.97 4.10
N LYS A 219 -23.48 11.07 3.44
CA LYS A 219 -22.34 11.90 3.87
C LYS A 219 -22.50 12.44 5.29
N LYS A 220 -23.70 12.91 5.66
CA LYS A 220 -23.98 13.32 7.05
C LYS A 220 -23.79 12.18 8.03
N THR A 221 -24.14 10.95 7.64
CA THR A 221 -23.95 9.75 8.47
C THR A 221 -22.47 9.41 8.64
N VAL A 222 -21.70 9.44 7.55
CA VAL A 222 -20.24 9.22 7.57
C VAL A 222 -19.55 10.28 8.44
N GLU A 223 -19.88 11.56 8.26
CA GLU A 223 -19.30 12.66 9.05
C GLU A 223 -19.67 12.56 10.54
N LEU A 224 -20.92 12.21 10.86
CA LEU A 224 -21.37 11.94 12.23
C LEU A 224 -20.50 10.85 12.90
N LEU A 225 -20.16 9.80 12.17
CA LEU A 225 -19.41 8.66 12.68
C LEU A 225 -17.89 8.75 12.42
N LYS A 226 -17.41 9.80 11.75
CA LYS A 226 -16.01 9.96 11.33
C LYS A 226 -14.97 9.70 12.43
N PRO A 227 -15.17 10.14 13.68
CA PRO A 227 -14.21 9.85 14.76
C PRO A 227 -14.05 8.37 15.13
N LEU A 228 -14.95 7.50 14.67
CA LEU A 228 -14.89 6.04 14.87
C LEU A 228 -14.29 5.30 13.68
N ILE A 229 -14.15 5.96 12.53
CA ILE A 229 -13.61 5.35 11.31
C ILE A 229 -12.10 5.25 11.48
N SER A 230 -11.57 4.03 11.56
CA SER A 230 -10.12 3.80 11.57
C SER A 230 -9.51 4.19 10.23
N LYS A 231 -8.40 4.94 10.28
CA LYS A 231 -7.55 5.15 9.11
C LYS A 231 -6.59 3.96 9.00
N PRO A 232 -6.47 3.30 7.84
CA PRO A 232 -5.42 2.32 7.65
C PRO A 232 -4.06 3.00 7.57
N ASP A 233 -3.01 2.29 7.98
CA ASP A 233 -1.62 2.70 7.78
C ASP A 233 -1.24 2.63 6.30
N LEU A 234 -1.87 1.72 5.55
CA LEU A 234 -1.75 1.63 4.10
C LEU A 234 -3.04 1.16 3.44
N LEU A 235 -3.53 1.92 2.46
CA LEU A 235 -4.60 1.50 1.55
C LEU A 235 -3.99 1.06 0.21
N VAL A 236 -4.06 -0.24 -0.10
CA VAL A 236 -3.64 -0.76 -1.41
C VAL A 236 -4.83 -0.69 -2.36
N LEU A 237 -4.78 0.23 -3.32
CA LEU A 237 -5.85 0.47 -4.29
C LEU A 237 -5.62 -0.36 -5.56
N MET A 238 -6.46 -1.38 -5.78
CA MET A 238 -6.32 -2.33 -6.88
C MET A 238 -7.01 -1.84 -8.14
N LEU A 239 -6.24 -1.37 -9.11
CA LEU A 239 -6.73 -0.94 -10.42
C LEU A 239 -6.66 -2.09 -11.43
N PRO A 240 -7.73 -2.38 -12.19
CA PRO A 240 -7.66 -3.40 -13.22
C PRO A 240 -6.81 -2.93 -14.42
N THR A 241 -6.15 -3.88 -15.10
CA THR A 241 -5.45 -3.63 -16.38
C THR A 241 -6.40 -3.10 -17.46
N SER A 242 -7.62 -3.63 -17.51
CA SER A 242 -8.71 -3.11 -18.34
C SER A 242 -10.08 -3.46 -17.76
N VAL A 243 -11.12 -2.73 -18.16
CA VAL A 243 -12.50 -2.98 -17.71
C VAL A 243 -13.02 -4.30 -18.28
N GLU A 244 -12.57 -4.71 -19.46
CA GLU A 244 -12.92 -6.00 -20.08
C GLU A 244 -12.34 -7.18 -19.29
N ARG A 245 -11.07 -7.07 -18.84
CA ARG A 245 -10.45 -8.10 -17.99
C ARG A 245 -11.13 -8.17 -16.63
N LEU A 246 -11.51 -7.04 -16.05
CA LEU A 246 -12.32 -6.99 -14.83
C LEU A 246 -13.67 -7.69 -15.03
N TYR A 247 -14.38 -7.38 -16.12
CA TYR A 247 -15.67 -7.99 -16.44
C TYR A 247 -15.54 -9.50 -16.63
N GLN A 248 -14.49 -9.95 -17.34
CA GLN A 248 -14.18 -11.38 -17.46
C GLN A 248 -14.00 -12.03 -16.08
N GLY A 249 -13.17 -11.44 -15.21
CA GLY A 249 -12.93 -11.95 -13.87
C GLY A 249 -14.20 -11.99 -13.01
N LEU A 250 -15.08 -11.01 -13.16
CA LEU A 250 -16.39 -11.00 -12.53
C LEU A 250 -17.27 -12.17 -13.02
N GLN A 251 -17.31 -12.43 -14.33
CA GLN A 251 -18.07 -13.57 -14.87
C GLN A 251 -17.52 -14.91 -14.34
N GLU A 252 -16.20 -15.10 -14.36
CA GLU A 252 -15.55 -16.31 -13.81
C GLU A 252 -15.89 -16.52 -12.33
N ARG A 253 -15.89 -15.45 -11.53
CA ARG A 253 -16.28 -15.47 -10.10
C ARG A 253 -17.75 -15.87 -9.93
N ILE A 254 -18.65 -15.34 -10.76
CA ILE A 254 -20.08 -15.68 -10.71
C ILE A 254 -20.29 -17.16 -11.08
N GLU A 255 -19.60 -17.65 -12.12
CA GLU A 255 -19.67 -19.06 -12.53
C GLU A 255 -19.11 -20.01 -11.47
N GLY A 256 -18.08 -19.59 -10.75
CA GLY A 256 -17.51 -20.36 -9.64
C GLY A 256 -18.43 -20.47 -8.42
N ASN A 257 -19.29 -19.48 -8.16
CA ASN A 257 -20.22 -19.50 -7.03
C ASN A 257 -21.60 -18.88 -7.35
N PRO A 258 -22.37 -19.49 -8.26
CA PRO A 258 -23.57 -18.88 -8.81
C PRO A 258 -24.66 -18.70 -7.75
N LYS A 259 -24.73 -19.58 -6.74
CA LYS A 259 -25.75 -19.47 -5.68
C LYS A 259 -25.60 -18.23 -4.80
N VAL A 260 -24.38 -17.73 -4.64
CA VAL A 260 -24.07 -16.59 -3.76
C VAL A 260 -23.89 -15.30 -4.56
N ARG A 261 -23.52 -15.40 -5.84
CA ARG A 261 -23.10 -14.26 -6.68
C ARG A 261 -24.04 -13.97 -7.85
N ASP A 262 -25.18 -14.67 -7.98
CA ASP A 262 -26.09 -14.51 -9.13
C ASP A 262 -26.55 -13.05 -9.34
N MET A 263 -26.74 -12.30 -8.25
CA MET A 263 -27.14 -10.89 -8.32
C MET A 263 -26.12 -10.00 -9.04
N GLU A 264 -24.84 -10.36 -9.02
CA GLU A 264 -23.76 -9.64 -9.70
C GLU A 264 -23.86 -9.78 -11.23
N ARG A 265 -24.65 -10.72 -11.77
CA ARG A 265 -24.89 -10.84 -13.23
C ARG A 265 -25.52 -9.61 -13.86
N LYS A 266 -26.17 -8.78 -13.04
CA LYS A 266 -26.82 -7.54 -13.49
C LYS A 266 -25.83 -6.39 -13.69
N ILE A 267 -24.60 -6.53 -13.21
CA ILE A 267 -23.54 -5.55 -13.42
C ILE A 267 -23.15 -5.56 -14.90
N THR A 268 -23.26 -4.40 -15.54
CA THR A 268 -22.88 -4.22 -16.94
C THR A 268 -21.42 -3.76 -17.06
N LEU A 269 -20.88 -3.80 -18.28
CA LEU A 269 -19.56 -3.25 -18.57
C LEU A 269 -19.53 -1.73 -18.31
N GLU A 270 -20.60 -1.01 -18.65
CA GLU A 270 -20.73 0.43 -18.42
C GLU A 270 -20.73 0.78 -16.91
N ASP A 271 -21.38 -0.03 -16.08
CA ASP A 271 -21.31 0.12 -14.62
C ASP A 271 -19.85 0.01 -14.13
N LEU A 272 -19.09 -0.96 -14.65
CA LEU A 272 -17.69 -1.15 -14.28
C LEU A 272 -16.80 0.00 -14.79
N GLU A 273 -17.07 0.55 -15.97
CA GLU A 273 -16.34 1.71 -16.50
C GLU A 273 -16.52 2.93 -15.58
N VAL A 274 -17.75 3.18 -15.10
CA VAL A 274 -18.02 4.23 -14.10
C VAL A 274 -17.25 3.96 -12.82
N MET A 275 -17.32 2.75 -12.27
CA MET A 275 -16.63 2.41 -11.02
C MET A 275 -15.11 2.57 -11.12
N VAL A 276 -14.48 2.06 -12.19
CA VAL A 276 -13.03 2.14 -12.39
C VAL A 276 -12.58 3.59 -12.60
N ARG A 277 -13.37 4.42 -13.28
CA ARG A 277 -13.09 5.85 -13.41
C ARG A 277 -13.12 6.53 -12.03
N VAL A 278 -14.21 6.34 -11.29
CA VAL A 278 -14.38 6.92 -9.94
C VAL A 278 -13.28 6.46 -8.99
N GLU A 279 -12.89 5.19 -9.05
CA GLU A 279 -11.78 4.63 -8.27
C GLU A 279 -10.46 5.37 -8.53
N ARG A 280 -10.13 5.65 -9.79
CA ARG A 280 -8.93 6.43 -10.14
C ARG A 280 -9.01 7.85 -9.61
N GLU A 281 -10.18 8.46 -9.69
CA GLU A 281 -10.43 9.81 -9.17
C GLU A 281 -10.44 9.89 -7.64
N ALA A 282 -10.61 8.75 -6.94
CA ALA A 282 -10.64 8.69 -5.49
C ALA A 282 -9.25 8.81 -4.83
N ILE A 283 -8.15 8.62 -5.58
CA ILE A 283 -6.77 8.64 -5.03
C ILE A 283 -6.48 9.95 -4.28
N GLU A 284 -6.74 11.10 -4.90
CA GLU A 284 -6.44 12.40 -4.29
C GLU A 284 -7.35 12.71 -3.09
N PRO A 285 -8.69 12.55 -3.17
CA PRO A 285 -9.57 12.69 -2.01
C PRO A 285 -9.18 11.80 -0.81
N LEU A 286 -8.74 10.55 -1.07
CA LEU A 286 -8.27 9.65 -0.01
C LEU A 286 -6.99 10.17 0.65
N ARG A 287 -6.05 10.72 -0.14
CA ARG A 287 -4.83 11.35 0.37
C ARG A 287 -5.11 12.63 1.15
N GLU A 288 -6.09 13.43 0.74
CA GLU A 288 -6.56 14.62 1.48
C GLU A 288 -7.11 14.27 2.86
N GLU A 289 -7.70 13.08 3.02
CA GLU A 289 -8.09 12.52 4.33
C GLU A 289 -6.89 11.98 5.13
N GLY A 290 -5.66 12.12 4.63
CA GLY A 290 -4.42 11.71 5.29
C GLY A 290 -4.15 10.21 5.22
N ILE A 291 -4.68 9.51 4.21
CA ILE A 291 -4.48 8.07 4.00
C ILE A 291 -3.28 7.86 3.07
N LYS A 292 -2.34 7.00 3.46
CA LYS A 292 -1.29 6.51 2.54
C LYS A 292 -1.94 5.57 1.52
N VAL A 293 -1.95 5.95 0.25
CA VAL A 293 -2.56 5.17 -0.85
C VAL A 293 -1.48 4.66 -1.79
N LEU A 294 -1.43 3.33 -1.98
CA LEU A 294 -0.58 2.64 -2.95
C LEU A 294 -1.44 2.02 -4.07
N PRO A 295 -1.53 2.68 -5.24
CA PRO A 295 -2.20 2.09 -6.40
C PRO A 295 -1.37 0.95 -6.97
N ILE A 296 -2.00 -0.20 -7.22
CA ILE A 296 -1.40 -1.33 -7.92
C ILE A 296 -2.26 -1.70 -9.13
N VAL A 297 -1.61 -2.02 -10.25
CA VAL A 297 -2.34 -2.49 -11.45
C VAL A 297 -2.31 -4.02 -11.46
N VAL A 298 -3.47 -4.63 -11.55
CA VAL A 298 -3.63 -6.08 -11.58
C VAL A 298 -4.47 -6.53 -12.76
N ASP A 299 -4.18 -7.72 -13.27
CA ASP A 299 -5.05 -8.42 -14.18
C ASP A 299 -5.93 -9.38 -13.37
N PRO A 300 -7.25 -9.13 -13.21
CA PRO A 300 -8.03 -9.88 -12.22
C PRO A 300 -8.11 -11.39 -12.50
N PRO A 301 -8.43 -11.88 -13.72
CA PRO A 301 -8.40 -13.31 -14.03
C PRO A 301 -7.05 -14.00 -13.77
N GLU A 302 -5.93 -13.34 -14.08
CA GLU A 302 -4.62 -13.91 -13.75
C GLU A 302 -4.37 -13.93 -12.25
N PHE A 303 -4.68 -12.82 -11.57
CA PHE A 303 -4.45 -12.67 -10.14
C PHE A 303 -5.24 -13.67 -9.30
N TYR A 304 -6.44 -14.06 -9.73
CA TYR A 304 -7.21 -15.14 -9.10
C TYR A 304 -6.54 -16.50 -9.21
N ARG A 305 -5.98 -16.81 -10.38
CA ARG A 305 -5.46 -18.13 -10.71
C ARG A 305 -4.06 -18.33 -10.16
N ASN A 306 -3.25 -17.29 -10.23
CA ASN A 306 -1.90 -17.26 -9.71
C ASN A 306 -1.69 -15.94 -8.96
N PRO A 307 -2.10 -15.87 -7.67
CA PRO A 307 -1.86 -14.69 -6.86
C PRO A 307 -0.36 -14.58 -6.62
N ASP A 308 0.30 -13.78 -7.45
CA ASP A 308 1.69 -13.41 -7.28
C ASP A 308 1.79 -11.89 -7.46
N LEU A 309 2.23 -11.22 -6.40
CA LEU A 309 2.69 -9.85 -6.53
C LEU A 309 4.14 -9.86 -6.93
N LYS A 310 4.49 -8.99 -7.89
CA LYS A 310 5.88 -8.65 -8.13
C LYS A 310 6.54 -8.25 -6.83
N TYR A 311 7.77 -8.72 -6.61
CA TYR A 311 8.48 -8.45 -5.37
C TYR A 311 8.65 -6.94 -5.13
N ALA A 312 8.79 -6.15 -6.21
CA ALA A 312 8.79 -4.69 -6.12
C ALA A 312 7.55 -4.14 -5.41
N THR A 313 6.35 -4.63 -5.74
CA THR A 313 5.10 -4.23 -5.08
C THR A 313 5.10 -4.62 -3.60
N LEU A 314 5.51 -5.86 -3.28
CA LEU A 314 5.57 -6.32 -1.90
C LEU A 314 6.57 -5.52 -1.06
N PHE A 315 7.73 -5.21 -1.63
CA PHE A 315 8.72 -4.35 -0.99
C PHE A 315 8.14 -2.96 -0.74
N SER A 316 7.43 -2.36 -1.70
CA SER A 316 6.76 -1.06 -1.50
C SER A 316 5.70 -1.11 -0.38
N ILE A 317 4.95 -2.21 -0.28
CA ILE A 317 4.02 -2.43 0.84
C ILE A 317 4.76 -2.44 2.17
N ARG A 318 5.88 -3.19 2.27
CA ARG A 318 6.71 -3.26 3.49
C ARG A 318 7.34 -1.92 3.86
N ASP A 319 7.74 -1.14 2.87
CA ASP A 319 8.32 0.19 3.03
C ASP A 319 7.30 1.20 3.57
N GLN A 320 6.13 1.30 2.93
CA GLN A 320 5.09 2.26 3.36
C GLN A 320 4.46 1.92 4.72
N LEU A 321 4.49 0.63 5.10
CA LEU A 321 4.14 0.15 6.43
C LEU A 321 5.27 0.29 7.46
N GLU A 322 6.43 0.82 7.06
CA GLU A 322 7.61 1.06 7.92
C GLU A 322 8.17 -0.23 8.56
N ILE A 323 7.99 -1.38 7.90
CA ILE A 323 8.48 -2.70 8.35
C ILE A 323 9.62 -3.24 7.50
N LEU A 324 10.12 -2.46 6.55
CA LEU A 324 11.18 -2.91 5.65
C LEU A 324 12.46 -3.30 6.39
N GLY A 325 12.75 -2.64 7.53
CA GLY A 325 13.88 -2.97 8.41
C GLY A 325 13.87 -4.41 8.95
N GLU A 326 12.74 -5.13 8.93
CA GLU A 326 12.71 -6.56 9.27
C GLU A 326 13.36 -7.45 8.21
N TYR A 327 13.49 -6.95 6.98
CA TYR A 327 13.97 -7.70 5.82
C TYR A 327 15.36 -7.27 5.39
N LEU A 328 15.75 -6.03 5.70
CA LEU A 328 17.08 -5.49 5.43
C LEU A 328 18.10 -5.96 6.47
N LYS A 329 19.36 -6.10 6.06
CA LYS A 329 20.47 -6.44 6.97
C LYS A 329 20.93 -5.25 7.79
N GLN A 330 20.82 -4.07 7.21
CA GLN A 330 21.12 -2.80 7.84
C GLN A 330 19.91 -1.88 7.67
N ASP A 331 19.62 -1.07 8.68
CA ASP A 331 18.64 0.00 8.54
C ASP A 331 19.25 1.11 7.66
N PRO A 332 18.65 1.45 6.50
CA PRO A 332 19.15 2.50 5.61
C PRO A 332 19.31 3.85 6.31
N LYS A 333 18.46 4.16 7.29
CA LYS A 333 18.53 5.41 8.05
C LYS A 333 19.73 5.43 9.00
N GLU A 334 20.02 4.33 9.67
CA GLU A 334 21.22 4.21 10.51
C GLU A 334 22.50 4.28 9.67
N VAL A 335 22.48 3.67 8.48
CA VAL A 335 23.60 3.75 7.53
C VAL A 335 23.81 5.18 7.03
N ALA A 336 22.74 5.89 6.68
CA ALA A 336 22.79 7.30 6.30
C ALA A 336 23.34 8.18 7.44
N ASP A 337 22.87 7.99 8.67
CA ASP A 337 23.36 8.71 9.86
C ASP A 337 24.85 8.46 10.08
N TYR A 338 25.31 7.21 9.93
CA TYR A 338 26.72 6.88 10.01
C TYR A 338 27.54 7.60 8.93
N ILE A 339 27.08 7.59 7.67
CA ILE A 339 27.75 8.27 6.55
C ILE A 339 27.87 9.77 6.85
N VAL A 340 26.78 10.44 7.22
CA VAL A 340 26.77 11.89 7.46
C VAL A 340 27.58 12.26 8.71
N SER A 341 27.39 11.55 9.82
CA SER A 341 27.99 11.92 11.11
C SER A 341 29.46 11.54 11.24
N ARG A 342 29.91 10.49 10.54
CA ARG A 342 31.28 9.96 10.65
C ARG A 342 32.11 10.20 9.40
N ILE A 343 31.62 9.77 8.24
CA ILE A 343 32.40 9.82 7.00
C ILE A 343 32.44 11.26 6.48
N PHE A 344 31.27 11.89 6.33
CA PHE A 344 31.13 13.27 5.85
C PHE A 344 31.11 14.31 6.97
N SER A 345 31.74 13.99 8.11
CA SER A 345 31.81 14.91 9.25
C SER A 345 32.44 16.25 8.83
N PRO A 346 32.00 17.42 9.35
CA PRO A 346 32.53 18.72 8.94
C PRO A 346 34.04 18.93 9.10
N ASN A 347 34.70 18.08 9.89
CA ASN A 347 36.14 18.12 10.11
C ASN A 347 36.94 17.27 9.09
N MET A 348 36.25 16.49 8.26
CA MET A 348 36.86 15.65 7.23
C MET A 348 36.95 16.41 5.91
N GLY A 349 37.98 16.10 5.12
CA GLY A 349 38.04 16.53 3.73
C GLY A 349 37.06 15.73 2.85
N PRO A 350 37.01 16.02 1.54
CA PRO A 350 36.17 15.30 0.57
C PRO A 350 36.39 13.78 0.62
N GLN A 351 35.30 13.02 0.72
CA GLN A 351 35.30 11.56 0.86
C GLN A 351 34.47 10.91 -0.24
N VAL A 352 34.72 9.62 -0.50
CA VAL A 352 33.91 8.77 -1.38
C VAL A 352 33.28 7.64 -0.57
N VAL A 353 31.99 7.37 -0.79
CA VAL A 353 31.28 6.20 -0.27
C VAL A 353 30.84 5.33 -1.43
N ILE A 354 31.17 4.04 -1.35
CA ILE A 354 30.69 2.99 -2.25
C ILE A 354 29.63 2.19 -1.49
N ALA A 355 28.36 2.48 -1.75
CA ALA A 355 27.21 1.80 -1.15
C ALA A 355 26.70 0.69 -2.07
N HIS A 356 27.06 -0.57 -1.80
CA HIS A 356 26.82 -1.66 -2.73
C HIS A 356 26.07 -2.82 -2.07
N SER A 357 25.56 -3.74 -2.88
CA SER A 357 24.84 -4.91 -2.37
C SER A 357 24.88 -6.05 -3.37
N LYS A 358 24.92 -7.29 -2.87
CA LYS A 358 24.94 -8.46 -3.75
C LYS A 358 23.62 -8.69 -4.51
N SER A 359 22.50 -8.16 -4.02
CA SER A 359 21.19 -8.25 -4.66
C SER A 359 20.47 -6.91 -4.74
N MET A 360 19.45 -6.82 -5.60
CA MET A 360 18.48 -5.73 -5.53
C MET A 360 17.71 -5.75 -4.18
N PHE A 361 16.95 -4.67 -3.91
CA PHE A 361 16.08 -4.57 -2.72
C PHE A 361 16.82 -4.56 -1.37
N ALA A 362 18.02 -3.97 -1.34
CA ALA A 362 18.86 -3.82 -0.15
C ALA A 362 18.82 -2.42 0.48
N GLY A 363 17.95 -1.52 0.00
CA GLY A 363 17.80 -0.17 0.56
C GLY A 363 18.87 0.84 0.14
N LYS A 364 19.62 0.60 -0.95
CA LYS A 364 20.70 1.49 -1.43
C LYS A 364 20.21 2.91 -1.75
N THR A 365 19.23 3.05 -2.65
CA THR A 365 18.62 4.34 -2.97
C THR A 365 17.96 4.99 -1.74
N SER A 366 17.41 4.19 -0.81
CA SER A 366 16.87 4.70 0.46
C SER A 366 17.94 5.38 1.33
N VAL A 367 19.19 4.86 1.34
CA VAL A 367 20.32 5.52 2.01
C VAL A 367 20.56 6.91 1.40
N LEU A 368 20.55 7.04 0.07
CA LEU A 368 20.71 8.34 -0.61
C LEU A 368 19.62 9.33 -0.18
N THR A 369 18.37 8.87 -0.09
CA THR A 369 17.26 9.71 0.36
C THR A 369 17.41 10.17 1.79
N TYR A 370 17.75 9.28 2.73
CA TYR A 370 17.98 9.69 4.11
C TYR A 370 19.17 10.64 4.26
N ILE A 371 20.24 10.48 3.46
CA ILE A 371 21.33 11.46 3.45
C ILE A 371 20.79 12.81 2.96
N SER A 372 20.02 12.86 1.88
CA SER A 372 19.37 14.08 1.35
C SER A 372 18.55 14.79 2.43
N GLU A 373 17.70 14.05 3.15
CA GLU A 373 16.90 14.58 4.25
C GLU A 373 17.76 15.17 5.40
N MET A 374 18.88 14.52 5.71
CA MET A 374 19.79 14.94 6.79
C MET A 374 20.61 16.19 6.43
N VAL A 375 21.02 16.33 5.17
CA VAL A 375 21.91 17.41 4.72
C VAL A 375 21.17 18.54 3.99
N GLY A 376 19.91 18.34 3.64
CA GLY A 376 19.08 19.26 2.84
C GLY A 376 19.20 19.00 1.34
N ASP A 377 18.06 18.83 0.67
CA ASP A 377 17.97 18.55 -0.78
C ASP A 377 18.69 19.61 -1.64
N GLU A 378 18.72 20.87 -1.18
CA GLU A 378 19.40 21.96 -1.87
C GLU A 378 20.93 21.79 -1.94
N ASN A 379 21.48 20.90 -1.12
CA ASN A 379 22.90 20.58 -1.06
C ASN A 379 23.25 19.30 -1.84
N ILE A 380 22.28 18.69 -2.54
CA ILE A 380 22.48 17.47 -3.33
C ILE A 380 22.63 17.79 -4.81
N LEU A 381 23.59 17.14 -5.45
CA LEU A 381 23.72 17.06 -6.90
C LEU A 381 23.74 15.58 -7.31
N ALA A 382 22.59 15.06 -7.77
CA ALA A 382 22.46 13.66 -8.14
C ALA A 382 22.60 13.43 -9.66
N PHE A 383 23.13 12.26 -10.02
CA PHE A 383 23.29 11.77 -11.38
C PHE A 383 22.79 10.33 -11.49
N GLN A 384 22.27 9.99 -12.66
CA GLN A 384 21.88 8.62 -13.02
C GLN A 384 22.21 8.34 -14.50
N PRO A 385 22.47 7.09 -14.88
CA PRO A 385 22.63 6.70 -16.28
C PRO A 385 21.27 6.57 -16.96
N ALA A 386 21.20 6.86 -18.26
CA ALA A 386 19.99 6.62 -19.06
C ALA A 386 19.52 5.17 -19.03
N ALA A 387 20.45 4.23 -18.85
CA ALA A 387 20.16 2.81 -18.71
C ALA A 387 19.39 2.46 -17.42
N ALA A 388 19.40 3.32 -16.39
CA ALA A 388 18.59 3.13 -15.19
C ALA A 388 17.14 3.60 -15.37
N LEU A 389 16.83 4.36 -16.44
CA LEU A 389 15.54 5.01 -16.59
C LEU A 389 14.39 4.01 -16.73
N ARG A 390 13.34 4.28 -15.95
CA ARG A 390 12.04 3.62 -16.08
C ARG A 390 11.19 4.35 -17.13
N TYR A 391 10.07 3.75 -17.52
CA TYR A 391 9.16 4.36 -18.49
C TYR A 391 8.47 5.61 -17.91
N GLY A 392 8.66 6.76 -18.55
CA GLY A 392 7.95 8.01 -18.24
C GLY A 392 8.90 9.21 -18.10
N PRO A 393 8.53 10.41 -18.59
CA PRO A 393 9.38 11.60 -18.54
C PRO A 393 9.72 12.06 -17.11
N GLU A 394 8.91 11.69 -16.11
CA GLU A 394 9.15 11.97 -14.70
C GLU A 394 10.42 11.30 -14.14
N TYR A 395 10.83 10.17 -14.72
CA TYR A 395 12.03 9.43 -14.28
C TYR A 395 13.32 10.02 -14.88
N GLU A 396 13.23 10.87 -15.92
CA GLU A 396 14.40 11.45 -16.58
C GLU A 396 15.13 12.51 -15.74
N THR A 397 14.48 13.05 -14.71
CA THR A 397 14.98 14.23 -13.98
C THR A 397 15.02 14.05 -12.47
N LYS A 398 14.76 12.84 -11.96
CA LYS A 398 14.57 12.58 -10.54
C LYS A 398 15.03 11.18 -10.15
N LEU A 399 15.79 11.08 -9.06
CA LEU A 399 15.87 9.85 -8.28
C LEU A 399 14.59 9.77 -7.46
N LYS A 400 13.81 8.74 -7.69
CA LYS A 400 12.56 8.53 -6.97
C LYS A 400 12.71 7.33 -6.07
N ASN A 401 12.66 7.56 -4.76
CA ASN A 401 12.45 6.47 -3.83
C ASN A 401 10.97 6.05 -3.82
N ARG A 402 10.64 4.97 -3.13
CA ARG A 402 9.32 4.33 -3.22
C ARG A 402 8.23 5.02 -2.39
N ASP A 403 8.62 5.89 -1.46
CA ASP A 403 7.72 6.78 -0.71
C ASP A 403 7.30 8.01 -1.52
N GLY A 404 7.83 8.16 -2.74
CA GLY A 404 7.57 9.32 -3.58
C GLY A 404 8.41 10.53 -3.20
N VAL A 405 9.43 10.37 -2.35
CA VAL A 405 10.45 11.39 -2.14
C VAL A 405 11.33 11.42 -3.38
N GLU A 406 11.43 12.61 -3.94
CA GLU A 406 12.08 12.85 -5.23
C GLU A 406 13.29 13.75 -5.02
N ILE A 407 14.47 13.22 -5.30
CA ILE A 407 15.69 14.02 -5.37
C ILE A 407 15.88 14.42 -6.84
N PRO A 408 15.99 15.71 -7.18
CA PRO A 408 16.34 16.14 -8.53
C PRO A 408 17.64 15.47 -9.00
N ALA A 409 17.60 14.85 -10.19
CA ALA A 409 18.71 14.07 -10.73
C ALA A 409 18.99 14.43 -12.18
N ASN A 410 20.27 14.36 -12.55
CA ASN A 410 20.73 14.65 -13.90
C ASN A 410 21.02 13.34 -14.63
N THR A 411 20.26 13.08 -15.69
CA THR A 411 20.48 11.89 -16.52
C THR A 411 21.63 12.09 -17.49
N ILE A 412 22.57 11.15 -17.48
CA ILE A 412 23.66 11.08 -18.46
C ILE A 412 23.24 10.13 -19.59
N TRP A 413 22.87 10.73 -20.73
CA TRP A 413 22.30 10.03 -21.89
C TRP A 413 23.26 9.07 -22.59
N SER A 414 24.56 9.36 -22.52
CA SER A 414 25.61 8.51 -23.08
C SER A 414 25.89 7.25 -22.26
N ASN A 415 25.41 7.17 -21.01
CA ASN A 415 25.85 6.17 -20.03
C ASN A 415 27.38 6.16 -19.82
N LYS A 416 28.06 7.30 -20.03
CA LYS A 416 29.49 7.45 -19.81
C LYS A 416 29.78 8.29 -18.58
N LEU A 417 30.46 7.71 -17.59
CA LEU A 417 30.62 8.30 -16.25
C LEU A 417 31.42 9.61 -16.29
N SER A 418 32.41 9.72 -17.17
CA SER A 418 33.24 10.92 -17.29
C SER A 418 32.47 12.16 -17.76
N GLU A 419 31.31 12.01 -18.40
CA GLU A 419 30.46 13.17 -18.75
C GLU A 419 29.89 13.88 -17.51
N ILE A 420 29.81 13.20 -16.35
CA ILE A 420 29.48 13.84 -15.07
C ILE A 420 30.52 14.93 -14.75
N LEU A 421 31.80 14.69 -15.01
CA LEU A 421 32.85 15.68 -14.76
C LEU A 421 32.65 16.94 -15.59
N GLU A 422 32.32 16.76 -16.88
CA GLU A 422 32.08 17.87 -17.79
C GLU A 422 30.88 18.70 -17.35
N ASP A 423 29.80 18.02 -16.92
CA ASP A 423 28.60 18.65 -16.40
C ASP A 423 28.87 19.43 -15.11
N VAL A 424 29.54 18.80 -14.14
CA VAL A 424 29.91 19.44 -12.86
C VAL A 424 30.83 20.64 -13.07
N LYS A 425 31.87 20.51 -13.91
CA LYS A 425 32.79 21.63 -14.24
C LYS A 425 32.05 22.83 -14.81
N ARG A 426 31.07 22.59 -15.68
CA ARG A 426 30.21 23.64 -16.24
C ARG A 426 29.36 24.31 -15.16
N ARG A 427 28.76 23.53 -14.26
CA ARG A 427 27.85 24.03 -13.21
C ARG A 427 28.53 24.78 -12.08
N ILE A 428 29.75 24.40 -11.68
CA ILE A 428 30.51 25.19 -10.69
C ILE A 428 30.63 26.65 -11.14
N GLY A 429 30.79 26.89 -12.44
CA GLY A 429 30.83 28.24 -13.00
C GLY A 429 29.47 28.91 -13.15
N SER A 430 28.43 28.19 -13.61
CA SER A 430 27.13 28.78 -13.95
C SER A 430 26.12 28.83 -12.80
N ASP A 431 26.13 27.82 -11.94
CA ASP A 431 25.09 27.56 -10.95
C ASP A 431 25.57 27.92 -9.52
N ASN A 432 26.79 28.47 -9.41
CA ASN A 432 27.43 28.88 -8.15
C ASN A 432 27.48 27.75 -7.10
N ILE A 433 27.73 26.51 -7.56
CA ILE A 433 27.90 25.33 -6.71
C ILE A 433 29.21 25.47 -5.93
N ASP A 434 29.14 25.31 -4.60
CA ASP A 434 30.31 25.20 -3.72
C ASP A 434 30.58 23.72 -3.45
N PRO A 435 31.62 23.10 -4.08
CA PRO A 435 31.89 21.68 -3.92
C PRO A 435 32.01 21.21 -2.47
N ARG A 436 32.47 22.08 -1.56
CA ARG A 436 32.65 21.72 -0.14
C ARG A 436 31.35 21.67 0.66
N LYS A 437 30.25 22.15 0.08
CA LYS A 437 28.91 22.14 0.69
C LYS A 437 27.93 21.26 -0.07
N THR A 438 28.36 20.68 -1.19
CA THR A 438 27.51 19.88 -2.07
C THR A 438 27.91 18.41 -2.00
N TYR A 439 26.92 17.55 -1.86
CA TYR A 439 27.06 16.10 -1.89
C TYR A 439 26.65 15.60 -3.27
N LEU A 440 27.49 14.78 -3.88
CA LEU A 440 27.29 14.27 -5.22
C LEU A 440 26.84 12.81 -5.15
N PHE A 441 25.65 12.52 -5.65
CA PHE A 441 25.13 11.15 -5.73
C PHE A 441 25.25 10.63 -7.17
N ILE A 442 25.70 9.39 -7.31
CA ILE A 442 25.73 8.66 -8.58
C ILE A 442 24.94 7.37 -8.37
N ASP A 443 23.68 7.38 -8.81
CA ASP A 443 22.76 6.25 -8.65
C ASP A 443 23.00 5.21 -9.76
N GLU A 444 22.87 3.93 -9.43
CA GLU A 444 23.05 2.79 -10.34
C GLU A 444 24.36 2.89 -11.14
N THR A 445 25.45 3.20 -10.43
CA THR A 445 26.77 3.54 -11.02
C THR A 445 27.28 2.43 -11.96
N MET A 446 26.91 1.17 -11.70
CA MET A 446 27.29 0.03 -12.55
C MET A 446 26.70 0.06 -13.97
N LEU A 447 25.67 0.87 -14.21
CA LEU A 447 25.02 1.02 -15.51
C LEU A 447 25.68 2.07 -16.42
N PHE A 448 26.75 2.74 -15.97
CA PHE A 448 27.60 3.56 -16.84
C PHE A 448 28.53 2.70 -17.71
N TYR A 449 27.97 1.71 -18.42
CA TYR A 449 28.68 0.63 -19.11
C TYR A 449 29.58 1.07 -20.27
N GLU A 450 29.48 2.32 -20.73
CA GLU A 450 30.39 2.90 -21.72
C GLU A 450 31.74 3.31 -21.11
N SER A 451 31.89 3.21 -19.78
CA SER A 451 33.13 3.52 -19.06
C SER A 451 33.88 2.23 -18.74
N ASP A 452 35.21 2.27 -18.86
CA ASP A 452 36.07 1.23 -18.31
C ASP A 452 36.37 1.48 -16.82
N ALA A 453 37.05 0.52 -16.19
CA ALA A 453 37.30 0.57 -14.74
C ALA A 453 38.27 1.69 -14.32
N ASP A 454 39.26 2.00 -15.14
CA ASP A 454 40.23 3.06 -14.83
C ASP A 454 39.59 4.44 -15.02
N GLU A 455 38.77 4.60 -16.07
CA GLU A 455 37.94 5.78 -16.29
C GLU A 455 36.93 6.01 -15.16
N ALA A 456 36.25 4.95 -14.71
CA ALA A 456 35.29 5.05 -13.62
C ALA A 456 35.94 5.52 -12.32
N VAL A 457 37.04 4.88 -11.92
CA VAL A 457 37.80 5.23 -10.71
C VAL A 457 38.36 6.66 -10.79
N SER A 458 38.95 7.02 -11.93
CA SER A 458 39.52 8.35 -12.12
C SER A 458 38.45 9.44 -12.09
N SER A 459 37.27 9.17 -12.64
CA SER A 459 36.15 10.12 -12.62
C SER A 459 35.64 10.36 -11.21
N VAL A 460 35.40 9.30 -10.43
CA VAL A 460 34.95 9.43 -9.02
C VAL A 460 36.02 10.14 -8.18
N GLU A 461 37.30 9.81 -8.38
CA GLU A 461 38.40 10.48 -7.68
C GLU A 461 38.52 11.96 -8.06
N GLU A 462 38.34 12.33 -9.33
CA GLU A 462 38.41 13.72 -9.77
C GLU A 462 37.26 14.55 -9.16
N LEU A 463 36.04 14.00 -9.10
CA LEU A 463 34.91 14.64 -8.40
C LEU A 463 35.26 14.90 -6.93
N ARG A 464 35.82 13.91 -6.23
CA ARG A 464 36.27 14.07 -4.85
C ARG A 464 37.35 15.16 -4.72
N GLN A 465 38.33 15.18 -5.62
CA GLN A 465 39.41 16.19 -5.64
C GLN A 465 38.90 17.61 -5.93
N MET A 466 37.80 17.74 -6.67
CA MET A 466 37.11 19.02 -6.89
C MET A 466 36.46 19.55 -5.61
N GLY A 467 36.26 18.71 -4.58
CA GLY A 467 35.83 19.12 -3.25
C GLY A 467 34.55 18.43 -2.75
N PHE A 468 33.91 17.59 -3.57
CA PHE A 468 32.64 16.97 -3.25
C PHE A 468 32.79 15.76 -2.31
N HIS A 469 31.82 15.58 -1.41
CA HIS A 469 31.52 14.27 -0.88
C HIS A 469 30.76 13.49 -1.94
N VAL A 470 31.23 12.30 -2.32
CA VAL A 470 30.65 11.50 -3.41
C VAL A 470 30.06 10.21 -2.84
N VAL A 471 28.84 9.87 -3.23
CA VAL A 471 28.22 8.56 -2.95
C VAL A 471 27.91 7.88 -4.27
N CYS A 472 28.46 6.69 -4.49
CA CYS A 472 28.13 5.82 -5.61
C CYS A 472 27.36 4.62 -5.07
N ASP A 473 26.22 4.28 -5.67
CA ASP A 473 25.50 3.05 -5.34
C ASP A 473 25.35 2.11 -6.55
N PHE A 474 25.29 0.80 -6.28
CA PHE A 474 25.09 -0.23 -7.31
C PHE A 474 24.86 -1.62 -6.71
N ILE A 475 24.39 -2.57 -7.53
CA ILE A 475 24.45 -3.99 -7.23
C ILE A 475 25.74 -4.62 -7.78
N ASP A 476 26.24 -5.65 -7.09
CA ASP A 476 27.55 -6.25 -7.40
C ASP A 476 27.52 -7.13 -8.66
N TYR A 477 26.39 -7.82 -8.88
CA TYR A 477 26.24 -8.84 -9.91
C TYR A 477 24.99 -8.62 -10.75
N THR A 478 25.07 -9.02 -12.02
CA THR A 478 23.91 -9.17 -12.90
C THR A 478 22.99 -10.31 -12.40
N PHE A 479 21.82 -10.49 -13.01
CA PHE A 479 20.95 -11.62 -12.67
C PHE A 479 21.56 -12.99 -13.07
N GLN A 480 22.54 -12.98 -13.99
CA GLN A 480 23.37 -14.14 -14.32
C GLN A 480 24.50 -14.39 -13.31
N GLU A 481 24.62 -13.56 -12.26
CA GLU A 481 25.73 -13.56 -11.31
C GLU A 481 27.10 -13.27 -11.93
N GLU A 482 27.11 -12.54 -13.04
CA GLU A 482 28.33 -12.01 -13.61
C GLU A 482 28.64 -10.66 -12.91
N PRO A 483 29.88 -10.43 -12.47
CA PRO A 483 30.26 -9.15 -11.88
C PRO A 483 30.04 -8.00 -12.87
N PHE A 484 29.45 -6.89 -12.41
CA PHE A 484 29.40 -5.69 -13.24
C PHE A 484 30.81 -5.14 -13.52
N ASN A 485 31.00 -4.63 -14.74
CA ASN A 485 32.31 -4.37 -15.38
C ASN A 485 33.34 -3.70 -14.47
N PHE A 486 33.01 -2.57 -13.83
CA PHE A 486 33.94 -1.84 -12.96
C PHE A 486 33.48 -1.71 -11.50
N ALA A 487 32.28 -2.17 -11.17
CA ALA A 487 31.70 -2.08 -9.82
C ALA A 487 32.67 -2.61 -8.75
N HIS A 488 33.21 -3.80 -8.98
CA HIS A 488 34.18 -4.44 -8.09
C HIS A 488 35.52 -3.69 -7.95
N LYS A 489 35.93 -2.93 -8.98
CA LYS A 489 37.12 -2.09 -8.92
C LYS A 489 36.88 -0.89 -7.99
N LEU A 490 35.69 -0.28 -8.02
CA LEU A 490 35.31 0.78 -7.09
C LEU A 490 35.30 0.28 -5.64
N ILE A 491 34.73 -0.91 -5.38
CA ILE A 491 34.79 -1.57 -4.06
C ILE A 491 36.25 -1.75 -3.62
N ARG A 492 37.11 -2.29 -4.50
CA ARG A 492 38.54 -2.46 -4.20
C ARG A 492 39.20 -1.14 -3.81
N GLU A 493 38.97 -0.06 -4.55
CA GLU A 493 39.54 1.25 -4.22
C GLU A 493 39.07 1.74 -2.84
N ALA A 494 37.82 1.46 -2.47
CA ALA A 494 37.28 1.76 -1.14
C ALA A 494 37.95 0.99 0.00
N THR A 495 38.51 -0.19 -0.25
CA THR A 495 39.26 -0.95 0.76
C THR A 495 40.71 -0.50 0.94
N VAL A 496 41.30 0.20 -0.05
CA VAL A 496 42.73 0.53 -0.07
C VAL A 496 43.03 2.02 0.09
N ARG A 497 42.09 2.90 -0.27
CA ARG A 497 42.25 4.35 -0.14
C ARG A 497 41.69 4.83 1.21
N PRO A 498 42.38 5.74 1.91
CA PRO A 498 41.96 6.20 3.24
C PRO A 498 40.71 7.11 3.22
N ASP A 499 40.40 7.71 2.08
CA ASP A 499 39.32 8.67 1.83
C ASP A 499 38.15 8.08 1.03
N TRP A 500 38.19 6.78 0.81
CA TRP A 500 37.11 6.01 0.22
C TRP A 500 36.61 4.99 1.25
N HIS A 501 35.30 4.74 1.27
CA HIS A 501 34.66 3.90 2.28
C HIS A 501 33.69 2.92 1.62
N GLU A 502 33.78 1.65 2.01
CA GLU A 502 32.87 0.59 1.57
C GLU A 502 31.69 0.49 2.55
N VAL A 503 30.48 0.44 2.01
CA VAL A 503 29.25 0.21 2.75
C VAL A 503 28.48 -0.91 2.04
N GLU A 504 28.61 -2.14 2.56
CA GLU A 504 27.87 -3.29 2.06
C GLU A 504 26.47 -3.35 2.68
N LEU A 505 25.44 -3.34 1.84
CA LEU A 505 24.04 -3.48 2.20
C LEU A 505 23.52 -4.87 1.81
N GLY A 506 22.50 -5.34 2.53
CA GLY A 506 21.91 -6.65 2.27
C GLY A 506 20.42 -6.71 2.56
N THR A 507 19.78 -7.76 2.03
CA THR A 507 18.37 -8.06 2.27
C THR A 507 18.17 -9.56 2.49
N THR A 508 16.93 -9.94 2.78
CA THR A 508 16.53 -11.32 2.96
C THR A 508 15.97 -11.86 1.66
N CYS A 509 16.26 -13.14 1.37
CA CYS A 509 15.71 -13.82 0.20
C CYS A 509 14.18 -13.84 0.26
N LYS A 510 13.51 -13.62 -0.88
CA LYS A 510 12.04 -13.68 -0.99
C LYS A 510 11.45 -14.97 -0.42
N TYR A 511 12.16 -16.10 -0.57
CA TYR A 511 11.63 -17.43 -0.27
C TYR A 511 12.17 -18.08 1.00
N CYS A 512 13.11 -17.44 1.72
CA CYS A 512 13.66 -18.00 2.94
C CYS A 512 14.35 -16.94 3.79
N ASP A 513 14.57 -17.25 5.07
CA ASP A 513 15.24 -16.35 6.02
C ASP A 513 16.76 -16.20 5.81
N ASN A 514 17.33 -16.85 4.78
CA ASN A 514 18.74 -16.61 4.42
C ASN A 514 18.90 -15.23 3.80
N GLU A 515 20.09 -14.66 3.98
CA GLU A 515 20.51 -13.46 3.24
C GLU A 515 20.40 -13.70 1.74
N ALA A 516 19.82 -12.72 1.04
CA ALA A 516 19.84 -12.67 -0.40
C ALA A 516 21.28 -12.50 -0.85
N GLN A 517 21.70 -13.41 -1.71
CA GLN A 517 23.01 -13.34 -2.31
C GLN A 517 22.89 -12.72 -3.69
N GLY A 518 21.83 -12.96 -4.44
CA GLY A 518 21.73 -12.50 -5.82
C GLY A 518 20.35 -12.01 -6.18
N THR A 519 20.18 -11.71 -7.46
CA THR A 519 18.92 -11.20 -8.01
C THR A 519 18.43 -12.14 -9.10
N ARG A 520 17.21 -12.65 -8.96
CA ARG A 520 16.54 -13.39 -10.03
C ARG A 520 15.77 -12.42 -10.90
N ARG A 521 15.75 -12.67 -12.20
CA ARG A 521 14.95 -11.94 -13.19
C ARG A 521 13.86 -12.81 -13.80
N TYR A 522 12.72 -12.20 -14.09
CA TYR A 522 11.64 -12.76 -14.88
C TYR A 522 11.58 -12.13 -16.27
N ASN A 523 11.19 -12.92 -17.27
CA ASN A 523 10.93 -12.43 -18.62
C ASN A 523 9.54 -11.74 -18.69
N GLN A 524 9.20 -11.21 -19.86
CA GLN A 524 7.91 -10.54 -20.11
C GLN A 524 6.68 -11.47 -19.97
N TYR A 525 6.89 -12.79 -19.94
CA TYR A 525 5.84 -13.80 -19.77
C TYR A 525 5.69 -14.26 -18.30
N GLY A 526 6.47 -13.71 -17.38
CA GLY A 526 6.45 -14.10 -15.96
C GLY A 526 7.18 -15.42 -15.68
N GLU A 527 8.01 -15.88 -16.60
CA GLU A 527 8.87 -17.05 -16.41
C GLU A 527 10.27 -16.60 -15.98
N ILE A 528 10.99 -17.47 -15.27
CA ILE A 528 12.38 -17.18 -14.88
C ILE A 528 13.21 -17.02 -16.16
N ALA A 529 13.96 -15.93 -16.25
CA ALA A 529 14.80 -15.66 -17.41
C ALA A 529 15.92 -16.71 -17.52
N ASP A 530 16.13 -17.23 -18.73
CA ASP A 530 17.26 -18.11 -19.02
C ASP A 530 18.58 -17.37 -18.83
N TYR A 531 19.63 -18.11 -18.45
CA TYR A 531 20.97 -17.54 -18.23
C TYR A 531 21.50 -16.78 -19.46
N ASP A 532 21.21 -17.25 -20.67
CA ASP A 532 21.67 -16.65 -21.92
C ASP A 532 20.80 -15.48 -22.40
N ASP A 533 19.78 -15.07 -21.64
CA ASP A 533 18.95 -13.91 -21.97
C ASP A 533 19.78 -12.60 -21.85
N LYS A 534 20.04 -11.99 -23.01
CA LYS A 534 20.78 -10.73 -23.14
C LYS A 534 19.91 -9.47 -23.09
N THR A 535 18.60 -9.64 -22.94
CA THR A 535 17.67 -8.52 -22.88
C THR A 535 17.94 -7.72 -21.62
N PHE A 536 18.25 -6.43 -21.77
CA PHE A 536 18.35 -5.54 -20.63
C PHE A 536 16.94 -5.04 -20.28
N VAL A 537 16.54 -5.21 -19.02
CA VAL A 537 15.26 -4.73 -18.51
C VAL A 537 15.55 -3.77 -17.37
N ALA A 538 15.26 -2.49 -17.60
CA ALA A 538 15.35 -1.45 -16.58
C ALA A 538 14.21 -1.58 -15.56
N GLY A 539 14.48 -1.16 -14.32
CA GLY A 539 13.50 -1.16 -13.23
C GLY A 539 13.37 -2.50 -12.51
N GLU A 540 12.72 -2.45 -11.34
CA GLU A 540 12.75 -3.53 -10.35
C GLU A 540 11.58 -4.52 -10.51
N GLU A 541 10.65 -4.22 -11.42
CA GLU A 541 9.37 -4.91 -11.61
C GLU A 541 9.50 -6.38 -11.98
N GLN A 542 10.61 -6.78 -12.59
CA GLN A 542 10.88 -8.15 -13.02
C GLN A 542 11.93 -8.85 -12.15
N TYR A 543 12.31 -8.27 -11.02
CA TYR A 543 13.41 -8.76 -10.22
C TYR A 543 12.98 -9.11 -8.80
N GLU A 544 13.67 -10.07 -8.20
CA GLU A 544 13.49 -10.46 -6.79
C GLU A 544 14.82 -10.90 -6.17
N PRO A 545 15.02 -10.66 -4.85
CA PRO A 545 16.23 -11.05 -4.17
C PRO A 545 16.17 -12.54 -3.77
N VAL A 546 17.24 -13.28 -4.05
CA VAL A 546 17.31 -14.73 -3.82
C VAL A 546 18.60 -15.15 -3.11
N CYS A 547 18.55 -16.22 -2.31
CA CYS A 547 19.71 -16.68 -1.53
C CYS A 547 20.75 -17.44 -2.35
N CYS A 548 20.45 -17.79 -3.61
CA CYS A 548 21.36 -18.47 -4.53
C CYS A 548 21.93 -19.81 -4.02
N LYS A 549 21.27 -20.45 -3.04
CA LYS A 549 21.67 -21.77 -2.53
C LYS A 549 21.05 -22.86 -3.41
N ASN A 550 21.88 -23.57 -4.18
CA ASN A 550 21.45 -24.69 -5.03
C ASN A 550 20.66 -25.73 -4.23
N GLY A 551 19.49 -26.11 -4.75
CA GLY A 551 18.62 -27.12 -4.13
C GLY A 551 17.99 -26.72 -2.79
N HIS A 552 18.01 -25.43 -2.41
CA HIS A 552 17.31 -24.98 -1.21
C HIS A 552 15.80 -25.21 -1.37
N ILE A 553 15.20 -25.97 -0.47
CA ILE A 553 13.83 -26.50 -0.63
C ILE A 553 12.76 -25.42 -0.85
N SER A 554 12.95 -24.23 -0.27
CA SER A 554 12.03 -23.11 -0.48
C SER A 554 12.41 -22.22 -1.66
N CYS A 555 13.65 -22.30 -2.15
CA CYS A 555 14.13 -21.52 -3.30
C CYS A 555 14.08 -22.41 -4.55
N VAL A 556 12.87 -22.66 -5.05
CA VAL A 556 12.62 -23.53 -6.21
C VAL A 556 12.98 -22.85 -7.53
N ASN A 557 13.27 -23.65 -8.56
CA ASN A 557 13.60 -23.20 -9.92
C ASN A 557 14.80 -22.24 -9.99
N GLN A 558 15.78 -22.39 -9.10
CA GLN A 558 17.12 -21.85 -9.34
C GLN A 558 17.78 -22.64 -10.47
N PRO A 559 18.57 -22.02 -11.36
CA PRO A 559 19.27 -22.74 -12.42
C PRO A 559 20.12 -23.87 -11.84
N GLU A 560 20.00 -25.10 -12.35
CA GLU A 560 20.67 -26.28 -11.77
C GLU A 560 22.20 -26.19 -11.82
N ASP A 561 22.75 -25.50 -12.82
CA ASP A 561 24.19 -25.27 -13.03
C ASP A 561 24.68 -23.90 -12.49
N PHE A 562 23.92 -23.29 -11.59
CA PHE A 562 24.26 -21.98 -11.03
C PHE A 562 25.58 -22.03 -10.25
N VAL A 563 26.58 -21.29 -10.73
CA VAL A 563 27.87 -21.06 -10.06
C VAL A 563 28.13 -19.56 -10.08
N ARG A 564 28.02 -18.91 -8.92
CA ARG A 564 28.45 -17.52 -8.79
C ARG A 564 29.92 -17.40 -9.19
N GLN A 565 30.19 -16.55 -10.18
CA GLN A 565 31.57 -16.19 -10.45
C GLN A 565 32.09 -15.39 -9.26
N PRO A 566 33.25 -15.76 -8.68
CA PRO A 566 33.84 -14.92 -7.67
C PRO A 566 34.07 -13.53 -8.28
N LEU A 567 33.94 -12.48 -7.47
CA LEU A 567 34.48 -11.18 -7.87
C LEU A 567 35.90 -11.40 -8.39
N PRO A 568 36.29 -10.75 -9.50
CA PRO A 568 37.59 -10.97 -10.11
C PRO A 568 38.66 -10.93 -9.02
N SER A 569 39.23 -12.10 -8.74
CA SER A 569 40.11 -12.27 -7.60
C SER A 569 41.26 -11.30 -7.75
N LEU A 570 41.57 -10.58 -6.69
CA LEU A 570 42.77 -9.78 -6.51
C LEU A 570 44.01 -10.59 -6.95
N MET A 571 44.40 -10.50 -8.21
CA MET A 571 45.82 -10.54 -8.57
C MET A 571 46.40 -9.14 -8.40
#